data_AF-A0A0S7YA34-F1
#
_entry.id   AF-A0A0S7YA34-F1
#
_cell.length_a   1.000
_cell.length_b   1.000
_cell.length_c   1.000
_cell.angle_alpha   90.00
_cell.angle_beta   90.00
_cell.angle_gamma   90.00
#
_symmetry.space_group_name_H-M   'P 1'
#
loop_
_entity.id
_entity.type
_entity.pdbx_description
1 polymer ?
#
loop_
_entity_poly.entity_id
_entity_poly.type
_entity_poly.pdbx_seq_one_letter_code
_entity_poly.pdbx_strand_id
1 'polypeptide(L)'
;MIITIFSLIVLLFSIIIHEIAHGSVAYYLGDPTAKYAGRLSLNPLKHLDPVGSVVLPLFLLFFTEGKGPIFGWAKPVPINPYNFRDQKWGKLKVAIAGPATNFVIALSFGLPIRFLPLPFSMLKFFSIIVIYNFLWGLFNLVPIPPLDGAHLLFSFLPKRLAEIKIIFQQYSFLLFILFILFGLDWLFYIAKLFYYLTVGYPFVL
;
A
#
# COMPACT_ATOMS: atom_id res chain seq x y z
N MET A 1 -1.54 23.69 5.08
CA MET A 1 -0.14 23.32 5.37
C MET A 1 -0.02 22.21 6.40
N ILE A 2 -0.48 22.39 7.66
CA ILE A 2 -0.39 21.35 8.70
C ILE A 2 -1.05 20.03 8.30
N ILE A 3 -2.30 20.10 7.78
CA ILE A 3 -3.04 18.91 7.32
C ILE A 3 -2.29 18.18 6.21
N THR A 4 -1.75 18.90 5.23
CA THR A 4 -0.97 18.33 4.13
C THR A 4 0.27 17.60 4.63
N ILE A 5 1.04 18.23 5.52
CA ILE A 5 2.23 17.62 6.12
C ILE A 5 1.84 16.36 6.90
N PHE A 6 0.77 16.43 7.69
CA PHE A 6 0.26 15.29 8.44
C PHE A 6 -0.16 14.15 7.51
N SER A 7 -0.91 14.43 6.44
CA SER A 7 -1.30 13.43 5.44
C SER A 7 -0.10 12.75 4.77
N LEU A 8 0.97 13.51 4.46
CA LEU A 8 2.21 12.94 3.92
C LEU A 8 2.91 12.02 4.92
N ILE A 9 2.96 12.41 6.19
CA ILE A 9 3.50 11.57 7.28
C ILE A 9 2.68 10.29 7.42
N VAL A 10 1.35 10.40 7.45
CA VAL A 10 0.43 9.25 7.51
C VAL A 10 0.65 8.32 6.32
N LEU A 11 0.73 8.85 5.10
CA LEU A 11 0.98 8.04 3.91
C LEU A 11 2.33 7.31 4.00
N LEU A 12 3.40 8.03 4.37
CA LEU A 12 4.74 7.46 4.52
C LEU A 12 4.75 6.29 5.52
N PHE A 13 4.17 6.49 6.71
CA PHE A 13 4.11 5.42 7.72
C PHE A 13 3.15 4.29 7.31
N SER A 14 2.07 4.58 6.58
CA SER A 14 1.16 3.56 6.07
C SER A 14 1.86 2.63 5.07
N ILE A 15 2.74 3.19 4.21
CA ILE A 15 3.59 2.42 3.30
C ILE A 15 4.63 1.61 4.09
N ILE A 16 5.34 2.23 5.04
CA ILE A 16 6.40 1.54 5.80
C ILE A 16 5.83 0.37 6.62
N ILE A 17 4.72 0.59 7.33
CA ILE A 17 4.11 -0.46 8.15
C ILE A 17 3.58 -1.60 7.28
N HIS A 18 3.02 -1.28 6.11
CA HIS A 18 2.60 -2.26 5.09
C HIS A 18 3.78 -3.14 4.63
N GLU A 19 4.90 -2.52 4.25
CA GLU A 19 6.13 -3.21 3.85
C GLU A 19 6.73 -4.07 4.97
N ILE A 20 6.74 -3.55 6.21
CA ILE A 20 7.18 -4.31 7.38
C ILE A 20 6.26 -5.51 7.60
N ALA A 21 4.96 -5.41 7.36
CA ALA A 21 4.04 -6.52 7.50
C ALA A 21 4.36 -7.66 6.52
N HIS A 22 4.63 -7.35 5.24
CA HIS A 22 5.11 -8.34 4.28
C HIS A 22 6.38 -9.04 4.76
N GLY A 23 7.39 -8.26 5.16
CA GLY A 23 8.66 -8.80 5.66
C GLY A 23 8.50 -9.61 6.95
N SER A 24 7.59 -9.21 7.84
CA SER A 24 7.33 -9.89 9.11
C SER A 24 6.66 -11.24 8.89
N VAL A 25 5.69 -11.31 7.98
CA VAL A 25 5.03 -12.58 7.61
C VAL A 25 6.00 -13.47 6.82
N ALA A 26 6.80 -12.91 5.92
CA ALA A 26 7.86 -13.66 5.22
C ALA A 26 8.86 -14.27 6.23
N TYR A 27 9.29 -13.48 7.21
CA TYR A 27 10.18 -13.94 8.28
C TYR A 27 9.56 -15.06 9.12
N TYR A 28 8.30 -14.90 9.52
CA TYR A 28 7.56 -15.94 10.23
C TYR A 28 7.45 -17.24 9.42
N LEU A 29 7.28 -17.12 8.10
CA LEU A 29 7.27 -18.26 7.17
C LEU A 29 8.66 -18.86 6.92
N GLY A 30 9.73 -18.29 7.46
CA GLY A 30 11.09 -18.83 7.38
C GLY A 30 12.03 -18.08 6.45
N ASP A 31 11.64 -16.95 5.87
CA ASP A 31 12.50 -16.13 5.01
C ASP A 31 13.17 -14.97 5.78
N PRO A 32 14.47 -15.07 6.12
CA PRO A 32 15.18 -14.01 6.84
C PRO A 32 15.67 -12.85 5.95
N THR A 33 15.40 -12.86 4.64
CA THR A 33 15.95 -11.88 3.68
C THR A 33 15.70 -10.44 4.09
N ALA A 34 14.44 -10.09 4.43
CA ALA A 34 14.06 -8.76 4.90
C ALA A 34 14.77 -8.35 6.21
N LYS A 35 14.94 -9.31 7.13
CA LYS A 35 15.59 -9.10 8.42
C LYS A 35 17.08 -8.81 8.24
N TYR A 36 17.78 -9.62 7.44
CA TYR A 36 19.21 -9.44 7.17
C TYR A 36 19.50 -8.19 6.34
N ALA A 37 18.57 -7.79 5.47
CA ALA A 37 18.62 -6.49 4.80
C ALA A 37 18.33 -5.30 5.72
N GLY A 38 18.01 -5.54 7.01
CA GLY A 38 17.71 -4.50 7.99
C GLY A 38 16.40 -3.75 7.73
N ARG A 39 15.49 -4.32 6.93
CA ARG A 39 14.26 -3.68 6.44
C ARG A 39 13.04 -3.85 7.35
N LEU A 40 13.13 -4.70 8.37
CA LEU A 40 12.11 -4.79 9.43
C LEU A 40 12.30 -3.66 10.44
N SER A 41 12.11 -2.41 9.99
CA SER A 41 12.39 -1.21 10.78
C SER A 41 11.47 -0.07 10.41
N LEU A 42 10.96 0.68 11.39
CA LEU A 42 10.14 1.87 11.18
C LEU A 42 10.94 3.09 10.70
N ASN A 43 12.26 3.00 10.57
CA ASN A 43 13.07 4.11 10.08
C ASN A 43 12.79 4.35 8.58
N PRO A 44 12.19 5.49 8.18
CA PRO A 44 11.83 5.76 6.80
C PRO A 44 13.01 5.72 5.84
N LEU A 45 14.20 6.13 6.29
CA LEU A 45 15.41 6.17 5.48
C LEU A 45 15.80 4.79 4.93
N LYS A 46 15.42 3.70 5.63
CA LYS A 46 15.68 2.34 5.16
C LYS A 46 14.72 1.87 4.06
N HIS A 47 13.68 2.64 3.77
CA HIS A 47 12.62 2.33 2.80
C HIS A 47 12.59 3.28 1.61
N LEU A 48 13.40 4.32 1.61
CA LEU A 48 13.54 5.21 0.47
C LEU A 48 14.43 4.56 -0.59
N ASP A 49 14.01 4.68 -1.85
CA ASP A 49 14.87 4.43 -2.98
C ASP A 49 15.52 5.77 -3.38
N PRO A 50 16.86 5.91 -3.39
CA PRO A 50 17.48 7.19 -3.74
C PRO A 50 17.06 7.70 -5.12
N VAL A 51 16.85 6.79 -6.09
CA VAL A 51 16.44 7.15 -7.44
C VAL A 51 14.96 7.50 -7.45
N GLY A 52 14.12 6.57 -6.98
CA GLY A 52 12.66 6.70 -7.03
C GLY A 52 12.09 7.74 -6.07
N SER A 53 12.68 7.92 -4.90
CA SER A 53 12.16 8.80 -3.84
C SER A 53 12.85 10.17 -3.78
N VAL A 54 13.99 10.38 -4.45
CA VAL A 54 14.73 11.66 -4.42
C VAL A 54 15.07 12.16 -5.82
N VAL A 55 15.83 11.39 -6.61
CA VAL A 55 16.32 11.85 -7.93
C VAL A 55 15.18 12.11 -8.89
N LEU A 56 14.23 11.17 -9.03
CA LEU A 56 13.12 11.30 -9.96
C LEU A 56 12.19 12.46 -9.59
N PRO A 57 11.73 12.62 -8.34
CA PRO A 57 10.96 13.80 -7.94
C PRO A 57 11.67 15.13 -8.23
N LEU A 58 12.97 15.24 -7.93
CA LEU A 58 13.75 16.46 -8.18
C LEU A 58 13.93 16.74 -9.66
N PHE A 59 14.18 15.71 -10.46
CA PHE A 59 14.24 15.81 -11.91
C PHE A 59 12.91 16.31 -12.48
N LEU A 60 11.78 15.70 -12.08
CA LEU A 60 10.45 16.13 -12.51
C LEU A 60 10.15 17.56 -12.08
N LEU A 61 10.48 17.93 -10.84
CA LEU A 61 10.31 19.30 -10.35
C LEU A 61 11.08 20.32 -11.20
N PHE A 62 12.35 20.02 -11.51
CA PHE A 62 13.22 20.90 -12.30
C PHE A 62 12.74 21.04 -13.74
N PHE A 63 12.43 19.92 -14.41
CA PHE A 63 12.05 19.92 -15.83
C PHE A 63 10.62 20.39 -16.09
N THR A 64 9.73 20.29 -15.10
CA THR A 64 8.33 20.75 -15.24
C THR A 64 8.07 22.11 -14.61
N GLU A 65 9.13 22.80 -14.14
CA GLU A 65 9.03 24.04 -13.36
C GLU A 65 8.05 23.94 -12.17
N GLY A 66 7.92 22.74 -11.59
CA GLY A 66 6.95 22.44 -10.53
C GLY A 66 5.48 22.43 -10.95
N LYS A 67 5.18 22.52 -12.24
CA LYS A 67 3.79 22.48 -12.78
C LYS A 67 3.35 21.08 -13.19
N GLY A 68 4.28 20.14 -13.32
CA GLY A 68 3.99 18.75 -13.70
C GLY A 68 3.74 17.83 -12.51
N PRO A 69 3.14 16.66 -12.75
CA PRO A 69 2.93 15.66 -11.71
C PRO A 69 4.28 15.13 -11.20
N ILE A 70 4.45 15.12 -9.88
CA ILE A 70 5.63 14.58 -9.22
C ILE A 70 5.32 13.13 -8.83
N PHE A 71 6.13 12.20 -9.33
CA PHE A 71 6.01 10.79 -9.01
C PHE A 71 7.26 10.28 -8.29
N GLY A 72 7.08 9.30 -7.42
CA GLY A 72 8.15 8.56 -6.79
C GLY A 72 7.63 7.24 -6.22
N TRP A 73 8.55 6.32 -5.95
CA TRP A 73 8.24 5.04 -5.33
C TRP A 73 9.14 4.79 -4.12
N ALA A 74 8.64 4.01 -3.17
CA ALA A 74 9.42 3.46 -2.07
C ALA A 74 10.12 2.16 -2.51
N LYS A 75 11.22 1.81 -1.86
CA LYS A 75 11.95 0.57 -2.15
C LYS A 75 11.25 -0.59 -1.43
N PRO A 76 10.66 -1.58 -2.13
CA PRO A 76 9.94 -2.67 -1.48
C PRO A 76 10.88 -3.58 -0.67
N VAL A 77 10.30 -4.30 0.30
CA VAL A 77 11.04 -5.22 1.16
C VAL A 77 11.44 -6.48 0.38
N PRO A 78 12.71 -6.91 0.44
CA PRO A 78 13.15 -8.08 -0.31
C PRO A 78 12.61 -9.36 0.33
N ILE A 79 12.02 -10.20 -0.50
CA ILE A 79 11.39 -11.46 -0.12
C ILE A 79 11.90 -12.58 -1.03
N ASN A 80 12.28 -13.70 -0.45
CA ASN A 80 12.65 -14.92 -1.13
C ASN A 80 11.64 -16.05 -0.81
N PRO A 81 10.65 -16.29 -1.70
CA PRO A 81 9.65 -17.32 -1.47
C PRO A 81 10.18 -18.76 -1.41
N TYR A 82 11.38 -19.03 -1.92
CA TYR A 82 12.01 -20.35 -1.83
C TYR A 82 12.35 -20.74 -0.39
N ASN A 83 12.47 -19.76 0.51
CA ASN A 83 12.73 -19.99 1.94
C ASN A 83 11.46 -20.30 2.74
N PHE A 84 10.26 -20.17 2.15
CA PHE A 84 9.02 -20.36 2.89
C PHE A 84 8.82 -21.82 3.30
N ARG A 85 8.45 -22.05 4.57
CA ARG A 85 8.00 -23.36 5.07
C ARG A 85 6.69 -23.79 4.39
N ASP A 86 5.81 -22.82 4.10
CA ASP A 86 4.57 -23.03 3.37
C ASP A 86 4.73 -22.61 1.90
N GLN A 87 5.14 -23.55 1.06
CA GLN A 87 5.33 -23.30 -0.38
C GLN A 87 4.01 -23.13 -1.15
N LYS A 88 2.89 -23.63 -0.61
CA LYS A 88 1.59 -23.59 -1.28
C LYS A 88 0.91 -22.25 -1.07
N TRP A 89 0.84 -21.76 0.17
CA TRP A 89 0.09 -20.56 0.53
C TRP A 89 0.98 -19.44 1.10
N GLY A 90 2.29 -19.65 1.23
CA GLY A 90 3.19 -18.63 1.78
C GLY A 90 3.16 -17.32 1.00
N LYS A 91 3.18 -17.37 -0.33
CA LYS A 91 3.08 -16.18 -1.20
C LYS A 91 1.77 -15.41 -0.97
N LEU A 92 0.66 -16.15 -0.84
CA LEU A 92 -0.65 -15.57 -0.55
C LEU A 92 -0.67 -14.86 0.80
N LYS A 93 -0.17 -15.53 1.86
CA LYS A 93 -0.11 -14.98 3.22
C LYS A 93 0.72 -13.70 3.27
N VAL A 94 1.87 -13.69 2.59
CA VAL A 94 2.71 -12.50 2.48
C VAL A 94 1.99 -11.41 1.72
N ALA A 95 1.43 -11.68 0.54
CA ALA A 95 0.72 -10.67 -0.27
C ALA A 95 -0.45 -10.01 0.49
N ILE A 96 -1.19 -10.75 1.31
CA ILE A 96 -2.29 -10.20 2.11
C ILE A 96 -1.80 -9.39 3.33
N ALA A 97 -0.59 -9.66 3.83
CA ALA A 97 -0.09 -9.08 5.07
C ALA A 97 -0.07 -7.54 5.06
N GLY A 98 0.43 -6.94 3.97
CA GLY A 98 0.45 -5.49 3.79
C GLY A 98 -0.96 -4.89 3.82
N PRO A 99 -1.84 -5.23 2.86
CA PRO A 99 -3.20 -4.71 2.81
C PRO A 99 -3.99 -4.95 4.11
N ALA A 100 -3.90 -6.15 4.69
CA ALA A 100 -4.56 -6.46 5.95
C ALA A 100 -4.11 -5.53 7.09
N THR A 101 -2.82 -5.19 7.15
CA THR A 101 -2.30 -4.27 8.16
C THR A 101 -2.86 -2.86 7.99
N ASN A 102 -2.97 -2.35 6.77
CA ASN A 102 -3.63 -1.05 6.56
C ASN A 102 -5.10 -1.08 6.96
N PHE A 103 -5.84 -2.15 6.63
CA PHE A 103 -7.22 -2.29 7.07
C PHE A 103 -7.33 -2.33 8.60
N VAL A 104 -6.43 -3.04 9.29
CA VAL A 104 -6.38 -3.04 10.77
C VAL A 104 -6.11 -1.64 11.31
N ILE A 105 -5.17 -0.88 10.73
CA ILE A 105 -4.93 0.51 11.12
C ILE A 105 -6.18 1.35 10.90
N ALA A 106 -6.80 1.28 9.71
CA ALA A 106 -8.00 2.03 9.40
C ALA A 106 -9.16 1.72 10.37
N LEU A 107 -9.36 0.45 10.72
CA LEU A 107 -10.38 0.05 11.69
C LEU A 107 -10.03 0.53 13.10
N SER A 108 -8.76 0.43 13.52
CA SER A 108 -8.32 0.86 14.85
C SER A 108 -8.51 2.36 15.11
N PHE A 109 -8.41 3.20 14.08
CA PHE A 109 -8.69 4.64 14.17
C PHE A 109 -10.14 5.00 13.83
N GLY A 110 -10.81 4.22 12.97
CA GLY A 110 -12.17 4.50 12.51
C GLY A 110 -13.27 4.08 13.48
N LEU A 111 -13.09 2.96 14.21
CA LEU A 111 -14.08 2.54 15.22
C LEU A 111 -14.16 3.53 16.41
N PRO A 112 -13.05 4.07 16.95
CA PRO A 112 -13.09 5.14 17.94
C PRO A 112 -13.89 6.37 17.48
N ILE A 113 -13.75 6.77 16.21
CA ILE A 113 -14.52 7.89 15.66
C ILE A 113 -16.03 7.63 15.77
N ARG A 114 -16.46 6.39 15.51
CA ARG A 114 -17.88 6.03 15.51
C ARG A 114 -18.48 5.89 16.90
N PHE A 115 -17.71 5.34 17.84
CA PHE A 115 -18.26 4.88 19.11
C PHE A 115 -17.81 5.70 20.33
N LEU A 116 -16.79 6.55 20.20
CA LEU A 116 -16.27 7.36 21.30
C LEU A 116 -16.54 8.86 21.06
N PRO A 117 -16.82 9.63 22.12
CA PRO A 117 -16.98 11.08 22.01
C PRO A 117 -15.59 11.75 21.89
N LEU A 118 -15.05 11.79 20.67
CA LEU A 118 -13.76 12.41 20.40
C LEU A 118 -13.89 13.93 20.16
N PRO A 119 -12.91 14.74 20.60
CA PRO A 119 -12.82 16.15 20.22
C PRO A 119 -12.75 16.33 18.70
N PHE A 120 -13.32 17.43 18.19
CA PHE A 120 -13.34 17.72 16.76
C PHE A 120 -11.94 17.73 16.11
N SER A 121 -10.92 18.17 16.85
CA SER A 121 -9.53 18.13 16.41
C SER A 121 -9.05 16.69 16.15
N MET A 122 -9.35 15.75 17.04
CA MET A 122 -8.99 14.32 16.88
C MET A 122 -9.75 13.66 15.73
N LEU A 123 -11.04 14.00 15.56
CA LEU A 123 -11.84 13.47 14.44
C LEU A 123 -11.16 13.73 13.11
N LYS A 124 -10.65 14.95 12.88
CA LYS A 124 -10.00 15.30 11.61
C LYS A 124 -8.73 14.47 11.36
N PHE A 125 -7.85 14.37 12.36
CA PHE A 125 -6.61 13.60 12.21
C PHE A 125 -6.85 12.09 12.06
N PHE A 126 -7.78 11.53 12.84
CA PHE A 126 -8.13 10.12 12.73
C PHE A 126 -8.76 9.83 11.37
N SER A 127 -9.64 10.71 10.88
CA SER A 127 -10.28 10.55 9.56
C SER A 127 -9.24 10.46 8.44
N ILE A 128 -8.16 11.26 8.53
CA ILE A 128 -7.02 11.20 7.59
C ILE A 128 -6.30 9.85 7.70
N ILE A 129 -6.02 9.35 8.91
CA ILE A 129 -5.39 8.04 9.10
C ILE A 129 -6.23 6.93 8.46
N VAL A 130 -7.54 6.95 8.71
CA VAL A 130 -8.49 5.94 8.21
C VAL A 130 -8.54 5.94 6.68
N ILE A 131 -8.78 7.10 6.05
CA ILE A 131 -8.96 7.15 4.60
C ILE A 131 -7.66 6.80 3.85
N TYR A 132 -6.50 7.26 4.32
CA TYR A 132 -5.22 6.97 3.67
C TYR A 132 -4.84 5.49 3.79
N ASN A 133 -5.16 4.84 4.92
CA ASN A 133 -4.93 3.41 5.08
C ASN A 133 -5.90 2.58 4.23
N PHE A 134 -7.18 2.93 4.14
CA PHE A 134 -8.09 2.27 3.21
C PHE A 134 -7.64 2.46 1.76
N LEU A 135 -7.25 3.68 1.37
CA LEU A 135 -6.74 3.96 0.02
C LEU A 135 -5.50 3.13 -0.29
N TRP A 136 -4.49 3.13 0.58
CA TRP A 136 -3.26 2.38 0.35
C TRP A 136 -3.48 0.85 0.34
N GLY A 137 -4.31 0.34 1.26
CA GLY A 137 -4.66 -1.07 1.32
C GLY A 137 -5.46 -1.52 0.10
N LEU A 138 -6.48 -0.76 -0.31
CA LEU A 138 -7.30 -1.07 -1.49
C LEU A 138 -6.50 -0.94 -2.79
N PHE A 139 -5.62 0.07 -2.89
CA PHE A 139 -4.73 0.25 -4.02
C PHE A 139 -3.88 -1.00 -4.23
N ASN A 140 -3.27 -1.51 -3.16
CA ASN A 140 -2.45 -2.71 -3.26
C ASN A 140 -3.26 -3.99 -3.50
N LEU A 141 -4.58 -4.00 -3.27
CA LEU A 141 -5.44 -5.14 -3.63
C LEU A 141 -5.89 -5.14 -5.10
N VAL A 142 -5.58 -4.11 -5.87
CA VAL A 142 -5.88 -4.07 -7.31
C VAL A 142 -5.08 -5.17 -8.02
N PRO A 143 -5.71 -6.00 -8.87
CA PRO A 143 -5.09 -7.17 -9.48
C PRO A 143 -4.19 -6.82 -10.68
N ILE A 144 -3.26 -5.88 -10.50
CA ILE A 144 -2.34 -5.38 -11.54
C ILE A 144 -0.91 -5.47 -11.00
N PRO A 145 -0.01 -6.24 -11.65
CA PRO A 145 1.39 -6.24 -11.23
C PRO A 145 1.99 -4.83 -11.34
N PRO A 146 2.84 -4.39 -10.38
CA PRO A 146 3.46 -5.17 -9.31
C PRO A 146 2.68 -5.21 -7.98
N LEU A 147 1.41 -4.79 -7.94
CA LEU A 147 0.62 -4.68 -6.71
C LEU A 147 0.31 -6.06 -6.10
N ASP A 148 0.11 -6.11 -4.78
CA ASP A 148 -0.16 -7.35 -4.03
C ASP A 148 -1.37 -8.14 -4.55
N GLY A 149 -2.39 -7.43 -5.03
CA GLY A 149 -3.62 -8.00 -5.57
C GLY A 149 -3.35 -8.90 -6.78
N ALA A 150 -2.29 -8.63 -7.55
CA ALA A 150 -1.89 -9.52 -8.62
C ALA A 150 -1.31 -10.83 -8.07
N HIS A 151 -0.50 -10.77 -7.01
CA HIS A 151 0.01 -11.96 -6.33
C HIS A 151 -1.12 -12.77 -5.68
N LEU A 152 -2.14 -12.10 -5.14
CA LEU A 152 -3.37 -12.71 -4.66
C LEU A 152 -4.10 -13.46 -5.79
N LEU A 153 -4.37 -12.78 -6.91
CA LEU A 153 -5.02 -13.37 -8.09
C LEU A 153 -4.26 -14.60 -8.60
N PHE A 154 -2.94 -14.48 -8.78
CA PHE A 154 -2.12 -15.56 -9.31
C PHE A 154 -1.95 -16.75 -8.36
N SER A 155 -2.18 -16.56 -7.06
CA SER A 155 -2.14 -17.67 -6.08
C SER A 155 -3.36 -18.60 -6.20
N PHE A 156 -4.49 -18.08 -6.70
CA PHE A 156 -5.70 -18.88 -6.97
C PHE A 156 -5.80 -19.34 -8.42
N LEU A 157 -4.96 -18.81 -9.31
CA LEU A 157 -5.00 -19.13 -10.73
C LEU A 157 -4.50 -20.57 -10.98
N PRO A 158 -5.29 -21.44 -11.63
CA PRO A 158 -4.86 -22.80 -11.93
C PRO A 158 -3.68 -22.81 -12.91
N LYS A 159 -2.80 -23.82 -12.81
CA LYS A 159 -1.58 -23.95 -13.64
C LYS A 159 -1.84 -23.88 -15.15
N ARG A 160 -3.03 -24.29 -15.60
CA ARG A 160 -3.45 -24.23 -17.02
C ARG A 160 -3.52 -22.81 -17.57
N LEU A 161 -3.70 -21.82 -16.70
CA LEU A 161 -3.79 -20.40 -17.06
C LEU A 161 -2.47 -19.66 -16.79
N ALA A 162 -1.33 -20.36 -16.74
CA ALA A 162 -0.03 -19.75 -16.53
C ALA A 162 0.30 -18.67 -17.57
N GLU A 163 -0.19 -18.83 -18.81
CA GLU A 163 -0.04 -17.82 -19.87
C GLU A 163 -0.70 -16.49 -19.52
N ILE A 164 -1.86 -16.50 -18.84
CA ILE A 164 -2.53 -15.27 -18.39
C ILE A 164 -1.62 -14.49 -17.43
N LYS A 165 -0.94 -15.19 -16.53
CA LYS A 165 0.01 -14.55 -15.63
C LYS A 165 1.15 -13.87 -16.40
N ILE A 166 1.69 -14.54 -17.42
CA ILE A 166 2.76 -13.99 -18.26
C ILE A 166 2.27 -12.73 -18.98
N ILE A 167 1.08 -12.77 -19.56
CA ILE A 167 0.46 -11.63 -20.25
C ILE A 167 0.30 -10.44 -19.28
N PHE A 168 -0.28 -10.67 -18.09
CA PHE A 168 -0.43 -9.60 -17.08
C PHE A 168 0.92 -9.01 -16.65
N GLN A 169 1.96 -9.84 -16.53
CA GLN A 169 3.30 -9.37 -16.19
C GLN A 169 3.93 -8.56 -17.33
N GLN A 170 3.77 -9.01 -18.57
CA GLN A 170 4.29 -8.33 -19.76
C GLN A 170 3.63 -6.97 -19.97
N TYR A 171 2.32 -6.86 -19.78
CA TYR A 171 1.55 -5.62 -19.93
C TYR A 171 1.37 -4.85 -18.62
N SER A 172 2.09 -5.20 -17.56
CA SER A 172 1.95 -4.62 -16.22
C SER A 172 2.01 -3.09 -16.22
N PHE A 173 3.00 -2.51 -16.90
CA PHE A 173 3.16 -1.06 -17.01
C PHE A 173 1.97 -0.38 -17.69
N LEU A 174 1.48 -0.95 -18.80
CA LEU A 174 0.31 -0.42 -19.52
C LEU A 174 -0.96 -0.52 -18.65
N LEU A 175 -1.20 -1.68 -18.04
CA LEU A 175 -2.33 -1.90 -17.14
C LEU A 175 -2.29 -0.92 -15.95
N PHE A 176 -1.10 -0.70 -15.39
CA PHE A 176 -0.90 0.26 -14.30
C PHE A 176 -1.24 1.69 -14.72
N ILE A 177 -0.77 2.14 -15.89
CA ILE A 177 -1.12 3.47 -16.42
C ILE A 177 -2.63 3.60 -16.66
N LEU A 178 -3.25 2.60 -17.30
CA LEU A 178 -4.70 2.60 -17.53
C LEU A 178 -5.47 2.68 -16.21
N PHE A 179 -5.02 1.96 -15.18
CA PHE A 179 -5.61 2.05 -13.85
C PHE A 179 -5.43 3.43 -13.22
N ILE A 180 -4.27 4.05 -13.35
CA ILE A 180 -4.04 5.41 -12.84
C ILE A 180 -4.97 6.42 -13.54
N LEU A 181 -5.18 6.29 -14.85
CA LEU A 181 -6.01 7.22 -15.63
C LEU A 181 -7.51 7.03 -15.43
N PHE A 182 -7.99 5.80 -15.29
CA PHE A 182 -9.43 5.48 -15.31
C PHE A 182 -9.95 4.85 -14.02
N GLY A 183 -9.06 4.28 -13.19
CA GLY A 183 -9.41 3.49 -12.01
C GLY A 183 -9.30 4.21 -10.68
N LEU A 184 -8.55 5.33 -10.60
CA LEU A 184 -8.35 6.04 -9.33
C LEU A 184 -9.64 6.58 -8.74
N ASP A 185 -10.54 7.13 -9.55
CA ASP A 185 -11.83 7.65 -9.05
C ASP A 185 -12.65 6.55 -8.38
N TRP A 186 -12.73 5.38 -9.02
CA TRP A 186 -13.37 4.19 -8.47
C TRP A 186 -12.73 3.75 -7.15
N LEU A 187 -11.39 3.73 -7.09
CA LEU A 187 -10.67 3.44 -5.86
C LEU A 187 -11.04 4.41 -4.73
N PHE A 188 -11.11 5.72 -5.03
CA PHE A 188 -11.52 6.74 -4.06
C PHE A 188 -12.97 6.54 -3.59
N TYR A 189 -13.90 6.21 -4.49
CA TYR A 189 -15.28 5.91 -4.12
C TYR A 189 -15.37 4.69 -3.21
N ILE A 190 -14.66 3.61 -3.54
CA ILE A 190 -14.62 2.40 -2.72
C ILE A 190 -14.00 2.72 -1.35
N ALA A 191 -12.88 3.44 -1.29
CA ALA A 191 -12.27 3.82 -0.02
C ALA A 191 -13.21 4.69 0.86
N LYS A 192 -13.95 5.62 0.25
CA LYS A 192 -14.98 6.42 0.94
C LYS A 192 -16.15 5.56 1.43
N LEU A 193 -16.52 4.52 0.68
CA LEU A 193 -17.52 3.55 1.12
C LEU A 193 -17.02 2.77 2.36
N PHE A 194 -15.81 2.21 2.33
CA PHE A 194 -15.21 1.54 3.49
C PHE A 194 -15.08 2.47 4.71
N TYR A 195 -14.69 3.72 4.47
CA TYR A 195 -14.69 4.76 5.48
C TYR A 195 -16.09 4.94 6.09
N TYR A 196 -17.11 5.16 5.25
CA TYR A 196 -18.49 5.36 5.70
C TYR A 196 -19.02 4.17 6.50
N LEU A 197 -18.77 2.94 6.04
CA LEU A 197 -19.16 1.72 6.73
C LEU A 197 -18.51 1.60 8.12
N THR A 198 -17.27 2.07 8.25
CA THR A 198 -16.51 2.02 9.50
C THR A 198 -16.93 3.12 10.46
N VAL A 199 -16.97 4.36 9.97
CA VAL A 199 -17.11 5.61 10.74
C VAL A 199 -18.58 6.02 10.94
N GLY A 200 -19.46 5.68 10.00
CA GLY A 200 -20.89 5.97 10.06
C GLY A 200 -21.33 7.29 9.40
N TYR A 201 -20.38 8.11 8.94
CA TYR A 201 -20.66 9.38 8.24
C TYR A 201 -19.70 9.57 7.06
N PRO A 202 -20.08 10.37 6.04
CA PRO A 202 -19.26 10.52 4.85
C PRO A 202 -17.94 11.24 5.17
N PHE A 203 -16.87 10.86 4.47
CA PHE A 203 -15.59 11.53 4.60
C PHE A 203 -15.67 12.94 3.98
N VAL A 204 -15.38 13.96 4.78
CA VAL A 204 -15.30 15.37 4.38
C VAL A 204 -13.96 15.92 4.88
N LEU A 205 -13.15 16.49 3.99
CA LEU A 205 -11.77 16.93 4.27
C LEU A 205 -11.68 18.46 4.42
#